data_AF-X1UBF8-F1
#
_entry.id   AF-X1UBF8-F1
#
_cell.length_a   1.000
_cell.length_b   1.000
_cell.length_c   1.000
_cell.angle_alpha   90.00
_cell.angle_beta   90.00
_cell.angle_gamma   90.00
#
_symmetry.space_group_name_H-M   'P 1'
#
loop_
_entity.id
_entity.type
_entity.pdbx_description
1 polymer ?
#
loop_
_entity_poly.entity_id
_entity_poly.type
_entity_poly.pdbx_seq_one_letter_code
_entity_poly.pdbx_strand_id
1 'polypeptide(L)'
;LENPTENAISRIIGHEAAIGVHIHASRFQNTDKNLHDFWEERLNRESEKGGRHIGQVIKCMEYIESNTVDFRQSFKELEAFLPTDLRLGCKLYPIVGYDIGVVSEGNAFLNLGHHLFHEHERELLYFTMHELHHVGYTHYHAIYSLDELKTNRDLLRIIKYSTHLEGLAVYASFERRRRENGFTHRDYVVLNDLRKRTKASTDFVCIVKGLENEDERALTEEYLDILIRMSDGDRLWYVAGTHMSQMIDRRLGRKV
;
A
#
# COMPACT_ATOMS: atom_id res chain seq x y z
N LEU A 1 5.46 20.52 -12.32
CA LEU A 1 5.03 19.32 -13.09
C LEU A 1 5.13 19.58 -14.57
N GLU A 2 4.69 20.74 -15.09
CA GLU A 2 4.98 21.10 -16.49
C GLU A 2 6.49 21.33 -16.68
N ASN A 3 7.12 20.53 -17.55
CA ASN A 3 8.52 20.64 -17.94
C ASN A 3 9.47 20.83 -16.74
N PRO A 4 9.66 19.79 -15.90
CA PRO A 4 10.46 19.89 -14.68
C PRO A 4 11.89 20.34 -15.03
N THR A 5 12.31 21.47 -14.47
CA THR A 5 13.66 22.00 -14.68
C THR A 5 14.66 21.34 -13.75
N GLU A 6 15.94 21.35 -14.14
CA GLU A 6 17.04 20.85 -13.31
C GLU A 6 17.05 21.47 -11.90
N ASN A 7 16.77 22.76 -11.79
CA ASN A 7 16.66 23.45 -10.49
C ASN A 7 15.49 22.89 -9.65
N ALA A 8 14.34 22.63 -10.27
CA ALA A 8 13.20 22.04 -9.57
C ALA A 8 13.53 20.62 -9.07
N ILE A 9 14.18 19.80 -9.90
CA ILE A 9 14.62 18.44 -9.54
C ILE A 9 15.61 18.49 -8.37
N SER A 10 16.63 19.34 -8.46
CA SER A 10 17.62 19.56 -7.40
C SER A 10 16.99 19.94 -6.05
N ARG A 11 15.90 20.72 -6.05
CA ARG A 11 15.16 21.06 -4.83
C ARG A 11 14.35 19.88 -4.29
N ILE A 12 13.75 19.08 -5.16
CA ILE A 12 12.92 17.92 -4.79
C ILE A 12 13.78 16.85 -4.14
N ILE A 13 14.95 16.52 -4.72
CA ILE A 13 15.81 15.45 -4.19
C ILE A 13 16.37 15.75 -2.79
N GLY A 14 16.39 17.02 -2.37
CA GLY A 14 16.73 17.40 -0.99
C GLY A 14 15.60 17.19 0.03
N HIS A 15 14.39 16.86 -0.43
CA HIS A 15 13.22 16.67 0.43
C HIS A 15 13.16 15.24 1.00
N GLU A 16 12.79 15.11 2.28
CA GLU A 16 12.68 13.81 2.97
C GLU A 16 11.74 12.82 2.26
N ALA A 17 10.67 13.32 1.63
CA ALA A 17 9.78 12.48 0.82
C ALA A 17 10.44 11.90 -0.43
N ALA A 18 11.30 12.66 -1.10
CA ALA A 18 12.00 12.19 -2.27
C ALA A 18 12.98 11.06 -1.91
N ILE A 19 13.68 11.23 -0.79
CA ILE A 19 14.61 10.25 -0.23
C ILE A 19 13.86 8.98 0.21
N GLY A 20 12.77 9.12 0.98
CA GLY A 20 12.02 7.98 1.51
C GLY A 20 11.44 7.08 0.43
N VAL A 21 10.87 7.67 -0.63
CA VAL A 21 10.34 6.93 -1.79
C VAL A 21 11.46 6.23 -2.56
N HIS A 22 12.62 6.87 -2.74
CA HIS A 22 13.77 6.25 -3.41
C HIS A 22 14.31 5.06 -2.61
N ILE A 23 14.43 5.19 -1.28
CA ILE A 23 14.80 4.07 -0.38
C ILE A 23 13.83 2.90 -0.56
N HIS A 24 12.52 3.16 -0.60
CA HIS A 24 11.53 2.11 -0.86
C HIS A 24 11.75 1.47 -2.23
N ALA A 25 11.89 2.29 -3.28
CA ALA A 25 12.09 1.81 -4.63
C ALA A 25 13.33 0.93 -4.76
N SER A 26 14.46 1.32 -4.15
CA SER A 26 15.67 0.51 -4.12
C SER A 26 15.51 -0.79 -3.32
N ARG A 27 14.85 -0.75 -2.15
CA ARG A 27 14.62 -1.94 -1.30
C ARG A 27 13.83 -3.04 -2.02
N PHE A 28 12.90 -2.64 -2.88
CA PHE A 28 12.08 -3.56 -3.66
C PHE A 28 12.54 -3.69 -5.12
N GLN A 29 13.80 -3.34 -5.42
CA GLN A 29 14.40 -3.44 -6.76
C GLN A 29 13.56 -2.78 -7.88
N ASN A 30 12.75 -1.78 -7.54
CA ASN A 30 11.95 -1.01 -8.49
C ASN A 30 12.77 0.07 -9.20
N THR A 31 14.04 0.26 -8.78
CA THR A 31 15.00 1.13 -9.44
C THR A 31 16.43 0.76 -9.08
N ASP A 32 17.33 0.87 -10.05
CA ASP A 32 18.79 0.86 -9.92
C ASP A 32 19.41 2.26 -10.07
N LYS A 33 18.55 3.28 -10.29
CA LYS A 33 18.96 4.65 -10.56
C LYS A 33 19.37 5.37 -9.28
N ASN A 34 20.26 6.33 -9.43
CA ASN A 34 20.53 7.28 -8.35
C ASN A 34 19.30 8.16 -8.09
N LEU A 35 19.28 8.87 -6.95
CA LEU A 35 18.13 9.67 -6.52
C LEU A 35 17.70 10.74 -7.54
N HIS A 36 18.67 11.39 -8.20
CA HIS A 36 18.40 12.43 -9.20
C HIS A 36 17.74 11.83 -10.44
N ASP A 37 18.40 10.86 -11.08
CA ASP A 37 17.90 10.22 -12.31
C ASP A 37 16.53 9.56 -12.09
N PHE A 38 16.30 9.01 -10.89
CA PHE A 38 15.00 8.45 -10.51
C PHE A 38 13.90 9.51 -10.54
N TRP A 39 14.11 10.67 -9.89
CA TRP A 39 13.09 11.71 -9.82
C TRP A 39 12.94 12.48 -11.13
N GLU A 40 14.03 12.73 -11.85
CA GLU A 40 13.97 13.31 -13.19
C GLU A 40 13.06 12.48 -14.10
N GLU A 41 13.30 11.17 -14.19
CA GLU A 41 12.51 10.28 -15.02
C GLU A 41 11.04 10.26 -14.60
N ARG A 42 10.75 10.15 -13.30
CA ARG A 42 9.36 10.09 -12.81
C ARG A 42 8.62 11.39 -13.11
N LEU A 43 9.23 12.55 -12.86
CA LEU A 43 8.59 13.83 -13.10
C LEU A 43 8.40 14.12 -14.59
N ASN A 44 9.34 13.70 -15.45
CA ASN A 44 9.19 13.80 -16.90
C ASN A 44 7.99 12.97 -17.39
N ARG A 45 7.87 11.71 -16.94
CA ARG A 45 6.71 10.86 -17.27
C ARG A 45 5.39 11.47 -16.80
N GLU A 46 5.36 12.09 -15.62
CA GLU A 46 4.14 12.76 -15.13
C GLU A 46 3.84 14.05 -15.91
N SER A 47 4.86 14.79 -16.37
CA SER A 47 4.71 15.96 -17.25
C SER A 47 4.13 15.59 -18.61
N GLU A 48 4.59 14.47 -19.20
CA GLU A 48 4.16 13.98 -20.51
C GLU A 48 2.65 13.64 -20.57
N LYS A 49 2.02 13.36 -19.43
CA LYS A 49 0.57 13.16 -19.33
C LYS A 49 -0.26 14.43 -19.59
N GLY A 50 0.38 15.59 -19.61
CA GLY A 50 -0.20 16.87 -20.06
C GLY A 50 -1.06 17.61 -19.01
N GLY A 51 -1.54 18.80 -19.39
CA GLY A 51 -2.19 19.73 -18.46
C GLY A 51 -3.46 19.22 -17.78
N ARG A 52 -4.21 18.28 -18.41
CA ARG A 52 -5.38 17.65 -17.79
C ARG A 52 -4.98 16.84 -16.56
N HIS A 53 -3.94 16.02 -16.67
CA HIS A 53 -3.40 15.23 -15.57
C HIS A 53 -2.90 16.12 -14.43
N ILE A 54 -2.17 17.18 -14.77
CA ILE A 54 -1.66 18.15 -13.78
C ILE A 54 -2.83 18.83 -13.04
N GLY A 55 -3.89 19.20 -13.76
CA GLY A 55 -5.12 19.71 -13.15
C GLY A 55 -5.80 18.71 -12.20
N GLN A 56 -5.75 17.40 -12.50
CA GLN A 56 -6.29 16.37 -11.61
C GLN A 56 -5.42 16.19 -10.34
N VAL A 57 -4.10 16.28 -10.46
CA VAL A 57 -3.19 16.29 -9.31
C VAL A 57 -3.48 17.47 -8.38
N ILE A 58 -3.66 18.68 -8.95
CA ILE A 58 -4.02 19.88 -8.18
C ILE A 58 -5.35 19.69 -7.46
N LYS A 59 -6.37 19.14 -8.12
CA LYS A 59 -7.65 18.82 -7.47
C LYS A 59 -7.51 17.85 -6.30
N CYS A 60 -6.63 16.86 -6.41
CA CYS A 60 -6.34 15.96 -5.29
C CYS A 60 -5.71 16.71 -4.10
N MET A 61 -4.82 17.67 -4.35
CA MET A 61 -4.26 18.53 -3.30
C MET A 61 -5.35 19.39 -2.65
N GLU A 62 -6.17 20.07 -3.45
CA GLU A 62 -7.29 20.90 -2.97
C GLU A 62 -8.30 20.08 -2.15
N TYR A 63 -8.56 18.83 -2.55
CA TYR A 63 -9.40 17.91 -1.80
C TYR A 63 -8.83 17.62 -0.40
N ILE A 64 -7.54 17.31 -0.31
CA ILE A 64 -6.87 17.06 0.98
C ILE A 64 -6.95 18.31 1.87
N GLU A 65 -6.63 19.48 1.32
CA GLU A 65 -6.65 20.75 2.05
C GLU A 65 -8.06 21.11 2.56
N SER A 66 -9.08 20.89 1.72
CA SER A 66 -10.48 21.19 2.06
C SER A 66 -11.09 20.19 3.05
N ASN A 67 -10.51 18.99 3.17
CA ASN A 67 -11.03 17.90 4.01
C ASN A 67 -10.11 17.55 5.19
N THR A 68 -9.21 18.45 5.59
CA THR A 68 -8.22 18.20 6.68
C THR A 68 -8.83 17.65 7.98
N VAL A 69 -10.05 18.06 8.35
CA VAL A 69 -10.76 17.53 9.53
C VAL A 69 -11.02 16.03 9.40
N ASP A 70 -11.42 15.59 8.21
CA ASP A 70 -11.78 14.21 7.95
C ASP A 70 -10.55 13.31 7.86
N PHE A 71 -9.47 13.80 7.26
CA PHE A 71 -8.16 13.15 7.34
C PHE A 71 -7.72 13.02 8.80
N ARG A 72 -7.76 14.08 9.61
CA ARG A 72 -7.44 13.98 11.05
C ARG A 72 -8.33 12.97 11.79
N GLN A 73 -9.60 12.88 11.42
CA GLN A 73 -10.51 11.91 12.00
C GLN A 73 -10.13 10.48 11.59
N SER A 74 -9.73 10.26 10.34
CA SER A 74 -9.30 8.94 9.86
C SER A 74 -8.04 8.44 10.58
N PHE A 75 -7.11 9.34 10.92
CA PHE A 75 -5.97 9.02 11.79
C PHE A 75 -6.42 8.52 13.18
N LYS A 76 -7.40 9.19 13.81
CA LYS A 76 -7.94 8.74 15.10
C LYS A 76 -8.66 7.40 15.00
N GLU A 77 -9.41 7.19 13.92
CA GLU A 77 -10.07 5.91 13.69
C GLU A 77 -9.06 4.77 13.49
N LEU A 78 -7.93 5.06 12.84
CA LEU A 78 -6.85 4.10 12.64
C LEU A 78 -6.23 3.61 13.96
N GLU A 79 -6.18 4.45 15.00
CA GLU A 79 -5.63 4.05 16.32
C GLU A 79 -6.37 2.84 16.90
N ALA A 80 -7.68 2.70 16.63
CA ALA A 80 -8.44 1.52 17.05
C ALA A 80 -7.96 0.22 16.38
N PHE A 81 -7.16 0.33 15.30
CA PHE A 81 -6.59 -0.78 14.54
C PHE A 81 -5.12 -1.07 14.86
N LEU A 82 -4.50 -0.28 15.72
CA LEU A 82 -3.10 -0.41 16.09
C LEU A 82 -2.94 -0.88 17.55
N PRO A 83 -1.76 -1.43 17.92
CA PRO A 83 -1.47 -1.76 19.32
C PRO A 83 -1.56 -0.53 20.24
N THR A 84 -2.12 -0.70 21.45
CA THR A 84 -2.40 0.40 22.38
C THR A 84 -1.15 1.10 22.94
N ASP A 85 -0.01 0.41 22.89
CA ASP A 85 1.30 0.94 23.28
C ASP A 85 1.97 1.77 22.17
N LEU A 86 1.47 1.67 20.93
CA LEU A 86 2.00 2.43 19.81
C LEU A 86 1.51 3.87 19.84
N ARG A 87 2.45 4.81 19.80
CA ARG A 87 2.17 6.23 19.48
C ARG A 87 2.66 6.51 18.07
N LEU A 88 1.74 6.60 17.12
CA LEU A 88 2.09 6.78 15.72
C LEU A 88 2.60 8.22 15.45
N GLY A 89 3.91 8.40 15.54
CA GLY A 89 4.60 9.63 15.14
C GLY A 89 5.08 9.54 13.70
N CYS A 90 4.22 9.84 12.73
CA CYS A 90 4.54 9.78 11.31
C CYS A 90 3.99 10.96 10.52
N LYS A 91 4.48 11.12 9.30
CA LYS A 91 3.95 12.08 8.31
C LYS A 91 3.37 11.32 7.12
N LEU A 92 2.33 11.91 6.55
CA LEU A 92 1.80 11.54 5.24
C LEU A 92 2.29 12.57 4.24
N TYR A 93 3.05 12.15 3.24
CA TYR A 93 3.48 13.03 2.15
C TYR A 93 2.67 12.75 0.88
N PRO A 94 1.95 13.74 0.37
CA PRO A 94 1.50 13.70 -1.00
C PRO A 94 2.73 13.79 -1.93
N ILE A 95 2.83 12.85 -2.87
CA ILE A 95 3.87 12.81 -3.90
C ILE A 95 3.23 12.77 -5.30
N VAL A 96 4.03 12.92 -6.34
CA VAL A 96 3.57 12.77 -7.73
C VAL A 96 4.54 11.88 -8.48
N GLY A 97 4.02 10.76 -9.01
CA GLY A 97 4.79 9.68 -9.62
C GLY A 97 5.07 8.53 -8.65
N TYR A 98 5.62 7.45 -9.21
CA TYR A 98 5.87 6.15 -8.55
C TYR A 98 4.58 5.36 -8.23
N ASP A 99 4.60 4.47 -7.24
CA ASP A 99 3.49 3.58 -6.86
C ASP A 99 2.30 4.36 -6.24
N ILE A 100 1.13 3.75 -6.12
CA ILE A 100 -0.09 4.39 -5.60
C ILE A 100 0.09 4.92 -4.18
N GLY A 101 0.75 4.13 -3.33
CA GLY A 101 1.05 4.44 -1.94
C GLY A 101 2.15 3.53 -1.44
N VAL A 102 3.06 4.05 -0.61
CA VAL A 102 4.16 3.29 -0.03
C VAL A 102 4.50 3.76 1.37
N VAL A 103 5.20 2.91 2.13
CA VAL A 103 5.77 3.25 3.44
C VAL A 103 7.28 3.07 3.44
N SER A 104 7.97 4.05 4.02
CA SER A 104 9.42 4.07 4.13
C SER A 104 9.85 4.99 5.25
N GLU A 105 10.90 4.61 5.98
CA GLU A 105 11.50 5.43 7.05
C GLU A 105 10.46 5.98 8.04
N GLY A 106 9.49 5.14 8.44
CA GLY A 106 8.44 5.50 9.40
C GLY A 106 7.41 6.51 8.90
N ASN A 107 7.32 6.74 7.58
CA ASN A 107 6.38 7.66 6.96
C ASN A 107 5.59 7.00 5.83
N ALA A 108 4.44 7.59 5.50
CA ALA A 108 3.59 7.18 4.38
C ALA A 108 3.70 8.19 3.24
N PHE A 109 3.66 7.69 2.00
CA PHE A 109 3.75 8.48 0.78
C PHE A 109 2.58 8.10 -0.13
N LEU A 110 1.84 9.07 -0.64
CA LEU A 110 0.64 8.83 -1.44
C LEU A 110 0.75 9.56 -2.78
N ASN A 111 0.69 8.82 -3.88
CA ASN A 111 0.88 9.38 -5.22
C ASN A 111 -0.42 9.99 -5.77
N LEU A 112 -0.50 11.32 -5.72
CA LEU A 112 -1.63 12.08 -6.24
C LEU A 112 -1.79 11.99 -7.77
N GLY A 113 -0.77 11.50 -8.48
CA GLY A 113 -0.81 11.24 -9.91
C GLY A 113 -1.50 9.92 -10.29
N HIS A 114 -1.96 9.13 -9.32
CA HIS A 114 -2.62 7.86 -9.61
C HIS A 114 -4.08 8.06 -10.06
N HIS A 115 -4.45 7.45 -11.19
CA HIS A 115 -5.77 7.62 -11.84
C HIS A 115 -6.97 7.35 -10.91
N LEU A 116 -6.83 6.39 -9.99
CA LEU A 116 -7.88 6.06 -9.01
C LEU A 116 -8.36 7.30 -8.24
N PHE A 117 -7.44 8.18 -7.83
CA PHE A 117 -7.76 9.38 -7.07
C PHE A 117 -8.41 10.46 -7.93
N HIS A 118 -8.18 10.42 -9.24
CA HIS A 118 -8.77 11.35 -10.19
C HIS A 118 -10.22 11.00 -10.52
N GLU A 119 -10.53 9.70 -10.50
CA GLU A 119 -11.88 9.17 -10.71
C GLU A 119 -12.70 9.20 -9.42
N HIS A 120 -12.04 8.94 -8.28
CA HIS A 120 -12.66 8.80 -6.98
C HIS A 120 -11.79 9.47 -5.90
N GLU A 121 -11.92 10.80 -5.75
CA GLU A 121 -11.13 11.58 -4.77
C GLU A 121 -11.22 11.04 -3.33
N ARG A 122 -12.35 10.41 -2.97
CA ARG A 122 -12.55 9.78 -1.66
C ARG A 122 -11.57 8.65 -1.37
N GLU A 123 -11.04 8.00 -2.41
CA GLU A 123 -10.01 6.97 -2.28
C GLU A 123 -8.72 7.52 -1.66
N LEU A 124 -8.44 8.82 -1.78
CA LEU A 124 -7.29 9.44 -1.09
C LEU A 124 -7.36 9.27 0.43
N LEU A 125 -8.56 9.44 1.02
CA LEU A 125 -8.76 9.28 2.46
C LEU A 125 -8.57 7.82 2.87
N TYR A 126 -9.15 6.89 2.12
CA TYR A 126 -9.07 5.48 2.46
C TYR A 126 -7.65 4.90 2.27
N PHE A 127 -6.95 5.29 1.21
CA PHE A 127 -5.56 4.91 1.01
C PHE A 127 -4.65 5.57 2.05
N THR A 128 -4.97 6.78 2.50
CA THR A 128 -4.27 7.36 3.65
C THR A 128 -4.38 6.45 4.88
N MET A 129 -5.57 5.97 5.23
CA MET A 129 -5.72 5.02 6.35
C MET A 129 -4.91 3.74 6.12
N HIS A 130 -4.90 3.23 4.90
CA HIS A 130 -4.16 2.03 4.51
C HIS A 130 -2.65 2.21 4.68
N GLU A 131 -2.05 3.25 4.09
CA GLU A 131 -0.60 3.47 4.17
C GLU A 131 -0.15 3.82 5.59
N LEU A 132 -0.95 4.57 6.34
CA LEU A 132 -0.62 4.86 7.74
C LEU A 132 -0.70 3.61 8.62
N HIS A 133 -1.58 2.66 8.30
CA HIS A 133 -1.61 1.38 8.97
C HIS A 133 -0.28 0.62 8.76
N HIS A 134 0.25 0.64 7.54
CA HIS A 134 1.56 0.07 7.23
C HIS A 134 2.68 0.69 8.06
N VAL A 135 2.65 1.99 8.33
CA VAL A 135 3.61 2.63 9.25
C VAL A 135 3.52 2.01 10.65
N GLY A 136 2.30 1.85 11.18
CA GLY A 136 2.12 1.25 12.50
C GLY A 136 2.53 -0.22 12.57
N TYR A 137 2.25 -1.00 11.52
CA TYR A 137 2.67 -2.39 11.43
C TYR A 137 4.20 -2.52 11.37
N THR A 138 4.85 -1.69 10.57
CA THR A 138 6.30 -1.73 10.32
C THR A 138 7.13 -1.21 11.49
N HIS A 139 6.50 -0.55 12.47
CA HIS A 139 7.12 -0.25 13.76
C HIS A 139 7.56 -1.51 14.51
N TYR A 140 6.76 -2.57 14.44
CA TYR A 140 7.04 -3.84 15.14
C TYR A 140 7.65 -4.91 14.23
N HIS A 141 7.48 -4.78 12.93
CA HIS A 141 7.88 -5.79 11.95
C HIS A 141 8.74 -5.14 10.87
N ALA A 142 10.03 -5.51 10.83
CA ALA A 142 10.93 -4.99 9.81
C ALA A 142 10.47 -5.35 8.40
N ILE A 143 10.50 -4.36 7.50
CA ILE A 143 10.17 -4.55 6.08
C ILE A 143 11.24 -5.44 5.44
N TYR A 144 10.80 -6.51 4.79
CA TYR A 144 11.69 -7.41 4.04
C TYR A 144 12.24 -6.73 2.77
N SER A 145 13.41 -7.16 2.30
CA SER A 145 13.92 -6.86 0.96
C SER A 145 13.60 -7.98 -0.03
N LEU A 146 13.46 -7.65 -1.32
CA LEU A 146 13.38 -8.69 -2.38
C LEU A 146 14.67 -9.50 -2.50
N ASP A 147 15.82 -8.98 -2.05
CA ASP A 147 17.08 -9.73 -2.01
C ASP A 147 17.03 -10.94 -1.06
N GLU A 148 16.06 -10.94 -0.12
CA GLU A 148 15.84 -12.06 0.80
C GLU A 148 15.12 -13.24 0.13
N LEU A 149 14.51 -13.03 -1.05
CA LEU A 149 13.66 -14.01 -1.70
C LEU A 149 14.50 -15.00 -2.53
N LYS A 150 14.97 -16.08 -1.90
CA LYS A 150 15.86 -17.08 -2.53
C LYS A 150 15.23 -18.47 -2.65
N THR A 151 14.38 -18.82 -1.70
CA THR A 151 13.77 -20.16 -1.58
C THR A 151 12.25 -20.09 -1.48
N ASN A 152 11.57 -21.22 -1.70
CA ASN A 152 10.13 -21.35 -1.45
C ASN A 152 9.77 -21.13 0.04
N ARG A 153 10.72 -21.32 0.97
CA ARG A 153 10.54 -20.98 2.39
C ARG A 153 10.59 -19.48 2.64
N ASP A 154 11.46 -18.74 1.95
CA ASP A 154 11.46 -17.28 1.97
C ASP A 154 10.17 -16.72 1.38
N LEU A 155 9.69 -17.29 0.28
CA LEU A 155 8.40 -16.93 -0.31
C LEU A 155 7.25 -17.11 0.68
N LEU A 156 7.18 -18.28 1.35
CA LEU A 156 6.15 -18.54 2.34
C LEU A 156 6.19 -17.52 3.48
N ARG A 157 7.39 -17.17 3.96
CA ARG A 157 7.58 -16.13 4.99
C ARG A 157 7.06 -14.78 4.51
N ILE A 158 7.41 -14.36 3.28
CA ILE A 158 6.94 -13.11 2.67
C ILE A 158 5.42 -13.13 2.51
N ILE A 159 4.83 -14.22 2.01
CA ILE A 159 3.37 -14.35 1.89
C ILE A 159 2.70 -14.14 3.25
N LYS A 160 3.19 -14.79 4.31
CA LYS A 160 2.64 -14.63 5.66
C LYS A 160 2.77 -13.19 6.15
N TYR A 161 3.95 -12.59 5.98
CA TYR A 161 4.21 -11.20 6.35
C TYR A 161 3.27 -10.24 5.61
N SER A 162 3.22 -10.32 4.29
CA SER A 162 2.41 -9.42 3.44
C SER A 162 0.91 -9.64 3.64
N THR A 163 0.48 -10.86 3.98
CA THR A 163 -0.93 -11.13 4.35
C THR A 163 -1.33 -10.37 5.61
N HIS A 164 -0.45 -10.30 6.61
CA HIS A 164 -0.72 -9.49 7.80
C HIS A 164 -0.68 -8.00 7.46
N LEU A 165 0.39 -7.54 6.82
CA LEU A 165 0.58 -6.14 6.43
C LEU A 165 -0.64 -5.61 5.66
N GLU A 166 -0.94 -6.24 4.52
CA GLU A 166 -1.96 -5.80 3.58
C GLU A 166 -3.37 -6.09 4.05
N GLY A 167 -3.57 -7.27 4.64
CA GLY A 167 -4.87 -7.66 5.18
C GLY A 167 -5.34 -6.75 6.30
N LEU A 168 -4.45 -6.38 7.23
CA LEU A 168 -4.79 -5.47 8.31
C LEU A 168 -5.02 -4.04 7.82
N ALA A 169 -4.21 -3.55 6.86
CA ALA A 169 -4.39 -2.22 6.30
C ALA A 169 -5.70 -2.06 5.51
N VAL A 170 -6.07 -3.06 4.71
CA VAL A 170 -7.39 -3.11 4.05
C VAL A 170 -8.51 -3.19 5.10
N TYR A 171 -8.33 -4.01 6.13
CA TYR A 171 -9.31 -4.13 7.21
C TYR A 171 -9.52 -2.82 7.99
N ALA A 172 -8.45 -2.08 8.28
CA ALA A 172 -8.50 -0.82 9.03
C ALA A 172 -9.35 0.26 8.35
N SER A 173 -9.33 0.33 7.02
CA SER A 173 -10.19 1.27 6.27
C SER A 173 -11.61 0.73 5.99
N PHE A 174 -11.85 -0.56 6.24
CA PHE A 174 -13.06 -1.25 5.79
C PHE A 174 -14.34 -0.73 6.46
N GLU A 175 -14.29 -0.46 7.76
CA GLU A 175 -15.44 0.07 8.51
C GLU A 175 -15.84 1.46 8.03
N ARG A 176 -14.85 2.33 7.74
CA ARG A 176 -15.09 3.65 7.18
C ARG A 176 -15.72 3.54 5.79
N ARG A 177 -15.13 2.74 4.90
CA ARG A 177 -15.65 2.47 3.56
C ARG A 177 -17.08 1.95 3.60
N ARG A 178 -17.41 1.03 4.51
CA ARG A 178 -18.77 0.48 4.64
C ARG A 178 -19.79 1.55 5.04
N ARG A 179 -19.45 2.42 5.99
CA ARG A 179 -20.32 3.53 6.42
C ARG A 179 -20.62 4.50 5.28
N GLU A 180 -19.67 4.65 4.36
CA GLU A 180 -19.74 5.62 3.26
C GLU A 180 -20.09 4.98 1.91
N ASN A 181 -20.35 3.67 1.87
CA ASN A 181 -20.54 2.91 0.64
C ASN A 181 -19.35 3.05 -0.37
N GLY A 182 -18.13 3.21 0.15
CA GLY A 182 -16.88 3.42 -0.59
C GLY A 182 -16.20 2.13 -1.04
N PHE A 183 -16.85 1.39 -1.95
CA PHE A 183 -16.39 0.09 -2.45
C PHE A 183 -15.85 0.14 -3.89
N THR A 184 -15.34 1.27 -4.35
CA THR A 184 -14.89 1.44 -5.75
C THR A 184 -13.60 0.68 -6.04
N HIS A 185 -12.69 0.55 -5.08
CA HIS A 185 -11.45 -0.22 -5.26
C HIS A 185 -11.69 -1.73 -5.27
N ARG A 186 -10.98 -2.46 -6.16
CA ARG A 186 -11.20 -3.88 -6.49
C ARG A 186 -11.22 -4.81 -5.28
N ASP A 187 -10.36 -4.58 -4.30
CA ASP A 187 -10.27 -5.39 -3.08
C ASP A 187 -11.61 -5.40 -2.34
N TYR A 188 -12.27 -4.25 -2.27
CA TYR A 188 -13.51 -4.08 -1.55
C TYR A 188 -14.72 -4.62 -2.31
N VAL A 189 -14.69 -4.57 -3.65
CA VAL A 189 -15.66 -5.27 -4.49
C VAL A 189 -15.62 -6.77 -4.21
N VAL A 190 -14.42 -7.36 -4.12
CA VAL A 190 -14.25 -8.79 -3.79
C VAL A 190 -14.70 -9.08 -2.36
N LEU A 191 -14.31 -8.25 -1.39
CA LEU A 191 -14.66 -8.44 0.02
C LEU A 191 -16.17 -8.35 0.29
N ASN A 192 -16.89 -7.53 -0.48
CA ASN A 192 -18.35 -7.38 -0.37
C ASN A 192 -19.14 -8.52 -1.04
N ASP A 193 -18.49 -9.35 -1.86
CA ASP A 193 -19.06 -10.53 -2.50
C ASP A 193 -18.64 -11.81 -1.76
N LEU A 194 -19.59 -12.45 -1.05
CA LEU A 194 -19.32 -13.65 -0.26
C LEU A 194 -18.70 -14.78 -1.09
N ARG A 195 -19.16 -14.99 -2.33
CA ARG A 195 -18.66 -16.08 -3.18
C ARG A 195 -17.22 -15.79 -3.61
N LYS A 196 -16.94 -14.56 -4.06
CA LYS A 196 -15.57 -14.17 -4.47
C LYS A 196 -14.59 -14.18 -3.30
N ARG A 197 -14.97 -13.62 -2.16
CA ARG A 197 -14.16 -13.64 -0.93
C ARG A 197 -13.85 -15.07 -0.47
N THR A 198 -14.83 -15.96 -0.51
CA THR A 198 -14.65 -17.37 -0.12
C THR A 198 -13.67 -18.06 -1.06
N LYS A 199 -13.84 -17.88 -2.38
CA LYS A 199 -12.90 -18.42 -3.38
C LYS A 199 -11.47 -17.93 -3.14
N ALA A 200 -11.26 -16.62 -3.01
CA ALA A 200 -9.95 -16.03 -2.77
C ALA A 200 -9.30 -16.57 -1.48
N SER A 201 -10.08 -16.71 -0.40
CA SER A 201 -9.59 -17.26 0.87
C SER A 201 -9.22 -18.74 0.74
N THR A 202 -10.00 -19.54 0.01
CA THR A 202 -9.68 -20.95 -0.26
C THR A 202 -8.41 -21.07 -1.11
N ASP A 203 -8.30 -20.30 -2.18
CA ASP A 203 -7.11 -20.31 -3.06
C ASP A 203 -5.85 -19.93 -2.29
N PHE A 204 -5.93 -18.89 -1.44
CA PHE A 204 -4.85 -18.49 -0.55
C PHE A 204 -4.40 -19.66 0.37
N VAL A 205 -5.35 -20.30 1.05
CA VAL A 205 -5.05 -21.42 1.96
C VAL A 205 -4.43 -22.60 1.22
N CYS A 206 -4.90 -22.90 0.01
CA CYS A 206 -4.33 -23.96 -0.83
C CYS A 206 -2.86 -23.67 -1.18
N ILE A 207 -2.53 -22.44 -1.58
CA ILE A 207 -1.15 -22.04 -1.89
C ILE A 207 -0.27 -22.14 -0.65
N VAL A 208 -0.70 -21.56 0.48
CA VAL A 208 0.08 -21.59 1.73
C VAL A 208 0.34 -23.02 2.19
N LYS A 209 -0.67 -23.90 2.17
CA LYS A 209 -0.50 -25.31 2.52
C LYS A 209 0.39 -26.06 1.55
N GLY A 210 0.33 -25.73 0.25
CA GLY A 210 1.25 -26.28 -0.74
C GLY A 210 2.69 -25.98 -0.38
N LEU A 211 3.01 -24.70 -0.18
CA LEU A 211 4.35 -24.23 0.22
C LEU A 211 4.80 -24.77 1.58
N GLU A 212 3.89 -24.98 2.53
CA GLU A 212 4.22 -25.56 3.84
C GLU A 212 4.70 -27.01 3.72
N ASN A 213 4.08 -27.79 2.83
CA ASN A 213 4.34 -29.23 2.65
C ASN A 213 5.48 -29.54 1.67
N GLU A 214 6.01 -28.55 0.96
CA GLU A 214 7.15 -28.72 0.04
C GLU A 214 8.49 -28.73 0.78
N ASP A 215 9.43 -29.55 0.32
CA ASP A 215 10.84 -29.43 0.75
C ASP A 215 11.42 -28.07 0.32
N GLU A 216 12.39 -27.58 1.09
CA GLU A 216 13.05 -26.32 0.76
C GLU A 216 13.82 -26.43 -0.55
N ARG A 217 13.56 -25.49 -1.48
CA ARG A 217 14.23 -25.43 -2.77
C ARG A 217 14.32 -24.00 -3.28
N ALA A 218 15.25 -23.79 -4.22
CA ALA A 218 15.39 -22.53 -4.94
C ALA A 218 14.12 -22.18 -5.73
N LEU A 219 13.89 -20.90 -5.93
CA LEU A 219 12.73 -20.41 -6.67
C LEU A 219 12.86 -20.68 -8.17
N THR A 220 11.79 -21.24 -8.72
CA THR A 220 11.45 -21.35 -10.14
C THR A 220 10.48 -20.25 -10.58
N GLU A 221 10.24 -20.13 -11.90
CA GLU A 221 9.27 -19.19 -12.48
C GLU A 221 7.84 -19.38 -11.93
N GLU A 222 7.44 -20.61 -11.62
CA GLU A 222 6.11 -20.91 -11.05
C GLU A 222 5.85 -20.17 -9.72
N TYR A 223 6.90 -19.85 -8.96
CA TYR A 223 6.77 -19.07 -7.72
C TYR A 223 6.57 -17.58 -7.98
N LEU A 224 7.01 -17.06 -9.13
CA LEU A 224 6.72 -15.69 -9.54
C LEU A 224 5.23 -15.53 -9.86
N ASP A 225 4.61 -16.55 -10.46
CA ASP A 225 3.16 -16.56 -10.67
C ASP A 225 2.39 -16.53 -9.34
N ILE A 226 2.91 -17.20 -8.30
CA ILE A 226 2.34 -17.10 -6.95
C ILE A 226 2.40 -15.65 -6.45
N LEU A 227 3.53 -14.96 -6.59
CA LEU A 227 3.65 -13.56 -6.19
C LEU A 227 2.66 -12.66 -6.94
N ILE A 228 2.52 -12.84 -8.26
CA ILE A 228 1.56 -12.08 -9.08
C ILE A 228 0.13 -12.28 -8.56
N ARG A 229 -0.26 -13.53 -8.27
CA ARG A 229 -1.58 -13.84 -7.72
C ARG A 229 -1.79 -13.22 -6.34
N MET A 230 -0.73 -13.14 -5.53
CA MET A 230 -0.79 -12.55 -4.20
C MET A 230 -0.91 -11.02 -4.23
N SER A 231 -0.18 -10.33 -5.11
CA SER A 231 0.00 -8.86 -5.08
C SER A 231 -0.88 -8.07 -6.05
N ASP A 232 -1.09 -8.56 -7.28
CA ASP A 232 -1.77 -7.80 -8.34
C ASP A 232 -2.99 -8.53 -8.90
N GLY A 233 -2.83 -9.76 -9.40
CA GLY A 233 -3.91 -10.48 -10.11
C GLY A 233 -5.14 -10.70 -9.23
N ASP A 234 -5.09 -11.73 -8.37
CA ASP A 234 -6.20 -12.08 -7.49
C ASP A 234 -6.18 -11.29 -6.16
N ARG A 235 -5.04 -10.68 -5.82
CA ARG A 235 -4.79 -9.94 -4.56
C ARG A 235 -5.09 -10.76 -3.31
N LEU A 236 -4.68 -12.03 -3.37
CA LEU A 236 -5.07 -13.02 -2.37
C LEU A 236 -4.70 -12.60 -0.94
N TRP A 237 -3.50 -12.04 -0.72
CA TRP A 237 -3.08 -11.66 0.62
C TRP A 237 -3.88 -10.48 1.21
N TYR A 238 -4.45 -9.62 0.36
CA TYR A 238 -5.28 -8.49 0.78
C TYR A 238 -6.64 -9.00 1.25
N VAL A 239 -7.27 -9.81 0.40
CA VAL A 239 -8.62 -10.33 0.64
C VAL A 239 -8.62 -11.37 1.77
N ALA A 240 -7.71 -12.34 1.73
CA ALA A 240 -7.62 -13.38 2.74
C ALA A 240 -7.18 -12.80 4.09
N GLY A 241 -6.19 -11.89 4.11
CA GLY A 241 -5.75 -11.23 5.32
C GLY A 241 -6.86 -10.40 5.98
N THR A 242 -7.63 -9.65 5.18
CA THR A 242 -8.80 -8.92 5.69
C THR A 242 -9.85 -9.88 6.25
N HIS A 243 -10.13 -10.98 5.54
CA HIS A 243 -11.10 -11.97 5.98
C HIS A 243 -10.69 -12.61 7.31
N MET A 244 -9.42 -12.98 7.45
CA MET A 244 -8.85 -13.51 8.70
C MET A 244 -8.99 -12.50 9.84
N SER A 245 -8.66 -11.23 9.60
CA SER A 245 -8.77 -10.16 10.59
C SER A 245 -10.22 -10.00 11.09
N GLN A 246 -11.19 -9.97 10.17
CA GLN A 246 -12.62 -9.96 10.52
C GLN A 246 -13.04 -11.17 11.36
N MET A 247 -12.55 -12.37 11.03
CA MET A 247 -12.88 -13.58 11.77
C MET A 247 -12.29 -13.56 13.18
N ILE A 248 -11.05 -13.09 13.33
CA ILE A 248 -10.37 -12.95 14.62
C ILE A 248 -11.16 -11.97 15.50
N ASP A 249 -11.46 -10.77 14.99
CA ASP A 249 -12.22 -9.76 15.72
C ASP A 249 -13.60 -10.25 16.15
N ARG A 250 -14.32 -10.97 15.28
CA ARG A 250 -15.64 -11.53 15.62
C ARG A 250 -15.58 -12.59 16.71
N ARG A 251 -14.49 -13.37 16.77
CA ARG A 251 -14.35 -14.49 17.71
C ARG A 251 -13.80 -14.05 19.05
N LEU A 252 -12.81 -13.18 19.05
CA LEU A 252 -12.07 -12.78 20.24
C LEU A 252 -12.54 -11.43 20.80
N GLY A 253 -13.26 -10.65 19.99
CA GLY A 253 -13.50 -9.24 20.25
C GLY A 253 -12.26 -8.39 20.03
N ARG A 254 -12.46 -7.08 19.88
CA ARG A 254 -11.38 -6.09 19.90
C ARG A 254 -11.36 -5.43 21.27
N LYS A 255 -10.26 -5.56 22.01
CA LYS A 255 -10.01 -4.74 23.19
C LYS A 255 -9.44 -3.42 22.68
N VAL A 256 -10.30 -2.40 22.61
CA VAL A 256 -9.95 -1.02 22.25
C VAL A 256 -9.61 -0.25 23.52
#